data_AF-A0A3E0VAC1-F1
#
_entry.id   AF-A0A3E0VAC1-F1
#
_cell.length_a   1.000
_cell.length_b   1.000
_cell.length_c   1.000
_cell.angle_alpha   90.00
_cell.angle_beta   90.00
_cell.angle_gamma   90.00
#
_symmetry.space_group_name_H-M   'P 1'
#
loop_
_entity.id
_entity.type
_entity.pdbx_description
1 polymer ?
#
loop_
_entity_poly.entity_id
_entity_poly.type
_entity_poly.pdbx_seq_one_letter_code
_entity_poly.pdbx_strand_id
1 'polypeptide(L)'
;MLDVTVPRLLFESAMNAQVRTDTEWKLVCAELFRVSHLLKSVSDNMNQLARFANAEGAFPTEAEGVYEEYRRLVPRLDDTIRRLAGL
;
A
#
# COMPACT_ATOMS: atom_id res chain seq x y z
N MET A 1 27.39 32.07 12.45
CA MET A 1 27.54 30.68 11.98
C MET A 1 27.29 29.81 13.20
N LEU A 2 26.23 28.99 13.21
CA LEU A 2 25.94 28.15 14.37
C LEU A 2 27.06 27.13 14.51
N ASP A 3 27.66 27.07 15.69
CA ASP A 3 28.79 26.20 16.01
C ASP A 3 28.28 24.75 16.10
N VAL A 4 28.31 24.04 14.98
CA VAL A 4 27.85 22.66 14.86
C VAL A 4 29.06 21.75 15.02
N THR A 5 29.10 21.00 16.11
CA THR A 5 30.19 20.07 16.42
C THR A 5 29.76 18.62 16.14
N VAL A 6 30.72 17.77 15.77
CA VAL A 6 30.48 16.33 15.50
C VAL A 6 29.80 15.62 16.68
N PRO A 7 30.18 15.83 17.96
CA PRO A 7 29.50 15.19 19.09
C PRO A 7 28.03 15.60 19.21
N ARG A 8 27.70 16.86 18.92
CA ARG A 8 26.33 17.36 18.92
C ARG A 8 25.50 16.73 17.81
N LEU A 9 26.05 16.60 16.60
CA LEU A 9 25.38 15.91 15.49
C LEU A 9 25.14 14.42 15.78
N LEU A 10 26.10 13.75 16.41
CA LEU A 10 25.93 12.35 16.82
C LEU A 10 24.83 12.21 17.88
N PHE A 11 24.81 13.07 18.89
CA PHE A 11 23.76 13.08 19.91
C PHE A 11 22.37 13.39 19.32
N GLU A 12 22.27 14.41 18.48
CA GLU A 12 21.02 14.77 17.79
C GLU A 12 20.54 13.64 16.85
N SER A 13 21.45 12.95 16.16
CA SER A 13 21.11 11.78 15.33
C SER A 13 20.66 10.57 16.15
N ALA A 14 21.26 10.32 17.32
CA ALA A 14 20.87 9.24 18.21
C ALA A 14 19.53 9.51 18.91
N MET A 15 19.19 10.78 19.14
CA MET A 15 17.91 11.22 19.70
C MET A 15 16.84 11.45 18.62
N ASN A 16 17.19 11.35 17.35
CA ASN A 16 16.23 11.49 16.27
C ASN A 16 15.29 10.27 16.25
N ALA A 17 14.06 10.47 16.72
CA ALA A 17 13.02 9.45 16.80
C ALA A 17 12.59 8.87 15.44
N GLN A 18 13.09 9.42 14.32
CA GLN A 18 12.82 8.95 12.96
C GLN A 18 13.95 8.15 12.32
N VAL A 19 15.00 7.76 13.07
CA VAL A 19 15.98 6.77 12.58
C VAL A 19 15.29 5.41 12.45
N ARG A 20 14.83 5.10 11.24
CA ARG A 20 14.34 3.77 10.88
C ARG A 20 15.51 2.89 10.47
N THR A 21 15.57 1.71 11.07
CA THR A 21 16.49 0.64 10.71
C THR A 21 16.19 0.10 9.31
N ASP A 22 17.19 -0.50 8.66
CA ASP A 22 17.01 -1.20 7.37
C ASP A 22 15.92 -2.28 7.43
N THR A 23 15.75 -2.92 8.59
CA THR A 23 14.70 -3.91 8.82
C THR A 23 13.32 -3.28 8.76
N GLU A 24 13.11 -2.13 9.40
CA GLU A 24 11.84 -1.39 9.35
C GLU A 24 11.53 -0.92 7.93
N TRP A 25 12.55 -0.48 7.18
CA TRP A 25 12.38 -0.14 5.77
C TRP A 25 12.00 -1.35 4.90
N LYS A 26 12.62 -2.51 5.12
CA LYS A 26 12.25 -3.75 4.41
C LYS A 26 10.81 -4.19 4.72
N LEU A 27 10.35 -4.01 5.97
CA LEU A 27 8.96 -4.28 6.34
C LEU A 27 8.00 -3.34 5.63
N VAL A 28 8.32 -2.04 5.56
CA VAL A 28 7.53 -1.06 4.79
C VAL A 28 7.45 -1.45 3.32
N CYS A 29 8.59 -1.78 2.69
CA CYS A 29 8.63 -2.24 1.30
C CYS A 29 7.82 -3.53 1.10
N ALA A 30 7.89 -4.49 2.03
CA ALA A 30 7.11 -5.72 1.97
C ALA A 30 5.60 -5.42 2.00
N GLU A 31 5.14 -4.48 2.82
CA GLU A 31 3.72 -4.11 2.82
C GLU A 31 3.30 -3.32 1.59
N LEU A 32 4.17 -2.46 1.04
CA LEU A 32 3.91 -1.82 -0.25
C LEU A 32 3.76 -2.86 -1.38
N PHE A 33 4.58 -3.92 -1.37
CA PHE A 33 4.41 -5.03 -2.33
C PHE A 33 3.10 -5.77 -2.13
N ARG A 34 2.65 -6.01 -0.90
CA ARG A 34 1.34 -6.64 -0.67
C ARG A 34 0.20 -5.75 -1.19
N VAL A 35 0.26 -4.44 -0.93
CA VAL A 35 -0.71 -3.46 -1.44
C VAL A 35 -0.74 -3.45 -2.98
N SER A 36 0.43 -3.43 -3.63
CA SER A 36 0.50 -3.42 -5.09
C SER A 36 -0.03 -4.72 -5.73
N HIS A 37 0.22 -5.87 -5.09
CA HIS A 37 -0.37 -7.14 -5.52
C HIS A 37 -1.89 -7.18 -5.39
N LEU A 38 -2.45 -6.65 -4.30
CA LEU A 38 -3.89 -6.55 -4.13
C LEU A 38 -4.53 -5.65 -5.20
N LEU A 39 -3.92 -4.49 -5.47
CA LEU A 39 -4.39 -3.57 -6.51
C LEU A 39 -4.34 -4.20 -7.91
N LYS A 40 -3.28 -4.96 -8.19
CA LYS A 40 -3.17 -5.73 -9.44
C LYS A 40 -4.30 -6.75 -9.57
N SER A 41 -4.58 -7.52 -8.52
CA SER A 41 -5.65 -8.53 -8.51
C SER A 41 -7.02 -7.90 -8.82
N VAL A 42 -7.33 -6.77 -8.16
CA VAL A 42 -8.58 -6.01 -8.42
C VAL A 42 -8.66 -5.55 -9.86
N SER A 43 -7.56 -5.00 -10.39
CA SER A 43 -7.49 -4.49 -11.76
C SER A 43 -7.69 -5.62 -12.79
N ASP A 44 -7.07 -6.77 -12.54
CA ASP A 44 -7.19 -7.96 -13.40
C ASP A 44 -8.64 -8.48 -13.39
N ASN A 45 -9.31 -8.52 -12.24
CA ASN A 45 -10.73 -8.90 -12.12
C ASN A 45 -11.64 -7.92 -12.87
N MET A 46 -11.43 -6.61 -12.71
CA MET A 46 -12.24 -5.59 -13.40
C MET A 46 -12.06 -5.64 -14.93
N ASN A 47 -10.84 -5.93 -15.39
CA ASN A 47 -10.55 -6.11 -16.80
C ASN A 47 -11.22 -7.39 -17.37
N GLN A 48 -11.33 -8.47 -16.59
CA GLN A 48 -12.08 -9.66 -16.99
C GLN A 48 -13.58 -9.36 -17.15
N LEU A 49 -14.18 -8.63 -16.19
CA LEU A 49 -15.58 -8.21 -16.28
C LEU A 49 -15.84 -7.34 -17.51
N ALA A 50 -14.95 -6.37 -17.77
CA ALA A 50 -15.07 -5.52 -18.95
C ALA A 50 -15.01 -6.33 -20.25
N ARG A 51 -14.11 -7.30 -20.36
CA ARG A 51 -14.02 -8.18 -21.53
C ARG A 51 -15.27 -9.03 -21.71
N PHE A 52 -15.80 -9.60 -20.63
CA PHE A 52 -17.04 -10.37 -20.68
C PHE A 52 -18.21 -9.51 -21.15
N ALA A 53 -18.40 -8.34 -20.52
CA ALA A 53 -19.47 -7.41 -20.87
C ALA A 53 -19.38 -6.94 -22.34
N ASN A 54 -18.16 -6.72 -22.85
CA ASN A 54 -17.94 -6.35 -24.24
C ASN A 54 -18.20 -7.50 -25.23
N ALA A 55 -17.98 -8.75 -24.82
CA ALA A 55 -18.17 -9.93 -25.67
C ALA A 55 -19.63 -10.38 -25.73
N GLU A 56 -20.31 -10.42 -24.58
CA GLU A 56 -21.64 -10.99 -24.42
C GLU A 56 -22.75 -9.93 -24.42
N GLY A 57 -22.40 -8.64 -24.33
CA GLY A 57 -23.37 -7.53 -24.22
C GLY A 57 -24.14 -7.50 -22.89
N ALA A 58 -23.75 -8.34 -21.92
CA ALA A 58 -24.37 -8.47 -20.62
C ALA A 58 -23.30 -8.51 -19.51
N PHE A 59 -23.62 -7.95 -18.34
CA PHE A 59 -22.76 -8.05 -17.18
C PHE A 59 -22.93 -9.44 -16.53
N PRO A 60 -21.84 -10.15 -16.18
CA PRO A 60 -21.94 -11.50 -15.61
C PRO A 60 -22.53 -11.43 -14.20
N THR A 61 -23.35 -12.41 -13.82
CA THR A 61 -23.95 -12.51 -12.48
C THR A 61 -22.88 -12.59 -11.39
N GLU A 62 -21.71 -13.16 -11.70
CA GLU A 62 -20.55 -13.23 -10.81
C GLU A 62 -19.87 -11.87 -10.56
N ALA A 63 -20.23 -10.81 -11.30
CA ALA A 63 -19.69 -9.47 -11.11
C ALA A 63 -20.00 -8.89 -9.72
N GLU A 64 -21.12 -9.31 -9.12
CA GLU A 64 -21.46 -8.94 -7.74
C GLU A 64 -20.43 -9.49 -6.75
N GLY A 65 -19.89 -10.70 -6.99
CA GLY A 65 -18.82 -11.27 -6.19
C GLY A 65 -17.50 -10.50 -6.29
N VAL A 66 -17.16 -10.01 -7.49
CA VAL A 66 -15.98 -9.15 -7.71
C VAL A 66 -16.16 -7.80 -7.04
N TYR A 67 -17.37 -7.22 -7.08
CA TYR A 67 -17.69 -5.98 -6.39
C TYR A 67 -17.58 -6.14 -4.86
N GLU A 68 -18.04 -7.25 -4.30
CA GLU A 68 -17.88 -7.56 -2.87
C GLU A 68 -16.42 -7.79 -2.46
N GLU A 69 -15.62 -8.44 -3.32
CA GLU A 69 -14.18 -8.54 -3.11
C GLU A 69 -13.51 -7.16 -3.10
N TYR A 70 -13.86 -6.30 -4.07
CA TYR A 70 -13.41 -4.91 -4.10
C TYR A 70 -13.80 -4.15 -2.82
N ARG A 71 -15.06 -4.25 -2.37
CA ARG A 71 -15.57 -3.62 -1.14
C ARG A 71 -14.79 -4.04 0.10
N ARG A 72 -14.30 -5.29 0.13
CA ARG A 72 -13.45 -5.82 1.23
C ARG A 72 -11.99 -5.39 1.13
N LEU A 73 -11.47 -5.21 -0.09
CA LEU A 73 -10.06 -4.89 -0.30
C LEU A 73 -9.74 -3.41 -0.12
N VAL A 74 -10.64 -2.50 -0.50
CA VAL A 74 -10.41 -1.05 -0.41
C VAL A 74 -10.09 -0.58 1.03
N PRO A 75 -10.86 -0.95 2.08
CA PRO A 75 -10.53 -0.57 3.45
C PRO A 75 -9.19 -1.13 3.93
N ARG A 76 -8.86 -2.37 3.52
CA ARG A 76 -7.58 -3.01 3.89
C ARG A 76 -6.38 -2.30 3.26
N LEU A 77 -6.55 -1.80 2.03
CA LEU A 77 -5.55 -1.02 1.33
C LEU A 77 -5.33 0.33 2.03
N ASP A 78 -6.42 1.03 2.37
CA ASP A 78 -6.38 2.30 3.11
C ASP A 78 -5.68 2.15 4.47
N ASP A 79 -6.08 1.15 5.28
CA ASP A 79 -5.46 0.85 6.57
C ASP A 79 -3.97 0.52 6.44
N THR A 80 -3.57 -0.15 5.38
CA THR A 80 -2.17 -0.49 5.15
C THR A 80 -1.36 0.74 4.77
N ILE A 81 -1.91 1.62 3.92
CA ILE A 81 -1.27 2.88 3.55
C ILE A 81 -1.14 3.82 4.77
N ARG A 82 -2.18 3.93 5.61
CA ARG A 82 -2.11 4.73 6.85
C ARG A 82 -1.03 4.24 7.81
N ARG A 83 -0.97 2.92 8.06
CA ARG A 83 0.09 2.30 8.87
C ARG A 83 1.48 2.58 8.32
N LEU A 84 1.66 2.52 7.00
CA LEU A 84 2.93 2.84 6.35
C LEU A 84 3.31 4.32 6.47
N ALA A 85 2.32 5.21 6.39
CA ALA A 85 2.48 6.65 6.57
C ALA A 85 2.68 7.06 8.05
N GLY A 86 2.40 6.17 9.00
CA GLY A 86 2.43 6.47 10.43
C GLY A 86 1.26 7.34 10.89
N LEU A 87 0.10 7.20 10.24
CA LEU A 87 -1.15 7.91 10.50
C LEU A 87 -2.18 7.05 11.24
#